data_AF-A0A3M2C651-F1
#
_entry.id   AF-A0A3M2C651-F1
#
_cell.length_a   1.000
_cell.length_b   1.000
_cell.length_c   1.000
_cell.angle_alpha   90.00
_cell.angle_beta   90.00
_cell.angle_gamma   90.00
#
_symmetry.space_group_name_H-M   'P 1'
#
loop_
_entity.id
_entity.type
_entity.pdbx_description
1 polymer ?
#
loop_
_entity_poly.entity_id
_entity_poly.type
_entity_poly.pdbx_seq_one_letter_code
_entity_poly.pdbx_strand_id
1 'polypeptide(L)'
;MNSARVISIRSHRLAFTLIELLIVVAIISVLAGIAIVNFLEAQTRSKVSRARADIKSIVTALEAYAVDNNAYPTYHYSNVPQAALEFHIGGTVPGFGIPDPNWNGANPLTTPIAYISSMPTDPFASHKTGLPPEVREYLYVNWGYAVQAMPSDPHTPTFMYAYQHYGPYRLHSRGPDGQGPDSGIPYDPTNGSVSKGDITFGPNTGFDRFVPFPSS
;
A
#
# COMPACT_ATOMS: atom_id res chain seq x y z
N MET A 1 -18.10 46.53 -74.80
CA MET A 1 -17.72 46.46 -73.36
C MET A 1 -17.71 44.99 -72.96
N ASN A 2 -16.70 44.59 -72.19
CA ASN A 2 -16.09 43.25 -72.15
C ASN A 2 -16.98 42.10 -71.63
N SER A 3 -16.90 40.96 -72.31
CA SER A 3 -17.45 39.68 -71.87
C SER A 3 -16.51 39.04 -70.84
N ALA A 4 -16.92 39.00 -69.57
CA ALA A 4 -16.15 38.37 -68.50
C ALA A 4 -16.45 36.86 -68.44
N ARG A 5 -15.44 36.03 -68.72
CA ARG A 5 -15.50 34.57 -68.53
C ARG A 5 -15.43 34.26 -67.03
N VAL A 6 -16.50 33.69 -66.49
CA VAL A 6 -16.52 33.12 -65.12
C VAL A 6 -15.76 31.79 -65.13
N ILE A 7 -14.60 31.74 -64.47
CA ILE A 7 -13.82 30.51 -64.28
C ILE A 7 -14.35 29.81 -63.03
N SER A 8 -15.12 28.74 -63.21
CA SER A 8 -15.57 27.87 -62.11
C SER A 8 -14.42 26.98 -61.63
N ILE A 9 -13.78 27.34 -60.51
CA ILE A 9 -12.79 26.50 -59.84
C ILE A 9 -13.52 25.32 -59.19
N ARG A 10 -13.44 24.12 -59.80
CA ARG A 10 -13.95 22.89 -59.17
C ARG A 10 -13.03 22.54 -57.99
N SER A 11 -13.54 22.68 -56.77
CA SER A 11 -12.87 22.18 -55.58
C SER A 11 -12.91 20.65 -55.59
N HIS A 12 -11.77 19.99 -55.80
CA HIS A 12 -11.65 18.55 -55.63
C HIS A 12 -11.89 18.20 -54.16
N ARG A 13 -13.01 17.53 -53.87
CA ARG A 13 -13.21 16.92 -52.54
C ARG A 13 -12.33 15.68 -52.49
N LEU A 14 -11.32 15.69 -51.63
CA LEU A 14 -10.51 14.53 -51.31
C LEU A 14 -11.40 13.56 -50.51
N ALA A 15 -11.86 12.48 -51.15
CA ALA A 15 -12.57 11.41 -50.48
C ALA A 15 -11.54 10.43 -49.90
N PHE A 16 -11.60 10.20 -48.58
CA PHE A 16 -10.74 9.24 -47.89
C PHE A 16 -11.10 7.81 -48.33
N THR A 17 -10.10 6.97 -48.56
CA THR A 17 -10.35 5.57 -48.89
C THR A 17 -10.60 4.73 -47.63
N LEU A 18 -11.43 3.69 -47.75
CA LEU A 18 -11.65 2.71 -46.67
C LEU A 18 -10.33 2.04 -46.24
N ILE A 19 -9.42 1.82 -47.18
CA ILE A 19 -8.13 1.18 -46.90
C ILE A 19 -7.19 2.10 -46.11
N GLU A 20 -7.19 3.41 -46.38
CA GLU A 20 -6.41 4.38 -45.58
C GLU A 20 -6.91 4.42 -44.14
N LEU A 21 -8.23 4.45 -43.93
CA LEU A 21 -8.80 4.40 -42.58
C LEU A 21 -8.44 3.09 -41.89
N LEU A 22 -8.50 1.96 -42.61
CA LEU A 22 -8.20 0.62 -42.08
C LEU A 22 -6.74 0.50 -41.62
N ILE A 23 -5.79 1.04 -42.38
CA ILE A 23 -4.37 1.04 -42.00
C ILE A 23 -4.15 1.91 -40.76
N VAL A 24 -4.80 3.06 -40.67
CA VAL A 24 -4.67 3.97 -39.51
C VAL A 24 -5.16 3.29 -38.23
N VAL A 25 -6.35 2.69 -38.24
CA VAL A 25 -6.86 2.01 -37.04
C VAL A 25 -6.05 0.76 -36.70
N ALA A 26 -5.51 0.06 -37.69
CA ALA A 26 -4.61 -1.08 -37.46
C ALA A 26 -3.33 -0.64 -36.73
N ILE A 27 -2.69 0.43 -37.18
CA ILE A 27 -1.48 0.97 -36.53
C ILE A 27 -1.80 1.46 -35.11
N ILE A 28 -2.89 2.20 -34.91
CA ILE A 28 -3.30 2.68 -33.59
C ILE A 28 -3.56 1.50 -32.64
N SER A 29 -4.18 0.42 -33.12
CA SER A 29 -4.47 -0.77 -32.31
C SER A 29 -3.19 -1.45 -31.80
N VAL A 30 -2.17 -1.56 -32.67
CA VAL A 30 -0.87 -2.12 -32.28
C VAL A 30 -0.16 -1.22 -31.27
N LEU A 31 -0.12 0.10 -31.51
CA LEU A 31 0.52 1.06 -30.60
C LEU A 31 -0.19 1.11 -29.24
N ALA A 32 -1.53 1.11 -29.23
CA ALA A 32 -2.33 1.11 -28.01
C ALA A 32 -2.07 -0.13 -27.16
N GLY A 33 -1.95 -1.32 -27.79
CA GLY A 33 -1.64 -2.56 -27.07
C GLY A 33 -0.33 -2.49 -26.28
N ILE A 34 0.75 -1.99 -26.89
CA ILE A 34 2.05 -1.83 -26.22
C ILE A 34 1.98 -0.75 -25.12
N ALA A 35 1.31 0.37 -25.42
CA ALA A 35 1.19 1.49 -24.49
C ALA A 35 0.46 1.11 -23.20
N ILE A 36 -0.61 0.30 -23.30
CA ILE A 36 -1.41 -0.13 -22.14
C ILE A 36 -0.57 -0.96 -21.16
N VAL A 37 0.19 -1.95 -21.63
CA VAL A 37 1.01 -2.80 -20.75
C VAL A 37 2.07 -1.95 -20.03
N ASN A 38 2.78 -1.11 -20.78
CA ASN A 38 3.80 -0.22 -20.21
C ASN A 38 3.21 0.76 -19.18
N PHE A 39 1.99 1.28 -19.45
CA PHE A 39 1.28 2.16 -18.55
C PHE A 39 0.90 1.46 -17.23
N LEU A 40 0.37 0.24 -17.29
CA LEU A 40 0.00 -0.54 -16.11
C LEU A 40 1.22 -0.81 -15.21
N GLU A 41 2.34 -1.21 -15.79
CA GLU A 41 3.58 -1.40 -15.03
C GLU A 41 4.09 -0.10 -14.40
N ALA A 42 4.04 1.01 -15.14
CA ALA A 42 4.44 2.32 -14.63
C ALA A 42 3.54 2.76 -13.47
N GLN A 43 2.23 2.51 -13.56
CA GLN A 43 1.28 2.77 -12.49
C GLN A 43 1.63 1.95 -11.24
N THR A 44 1.90 0.65 -11.38
CA THR A 44 2.28 -0.19 -10.24
C THR A 44 3.60 0.26 -9.60
N ARG A 45 4.63 0.58 -10.39
CA ARG A 45 5.89 1.15 -9.87
C ARG A 45 5.64 2.47 -9.11
N SER A 46 4.74 3.32 -9.60
CA SER A 46 4.34 4.54 -8.90
C SER A 46 3.67 4.23 -7.55
N LYS A 47 2.82 3.21 -7.49
CA LYS A 47 2.18 2.77 -6.23
C LYS A 47 3.20 2.21 -5.23
N VAL A 48 4.18 1.41 -5.69
CA VAL A 48 5.29 0.92 -4.84
C VAL A 48 6.09 2.09 -4.27
N SER A 49 6.45 3.06 -5.11
CA SER A 49 7.18 4.25 -4.68
C SER A 49 6.41 5.06 -3.64
N ARG A 50 5.12 5.29 -3.88
CA ARG A 50 4.21 5.93 -2.94
C ARG A 50 4.15 5.16 -1.62
N ALA A 51 3.97 3.84 -1.67
CA ALA A 51 3.88 3.04 -0.46
C ALA A 51 5.13 3.10 0.41
N ARG A 52 6.32 3.09 -0.20
CA ARG A 52 7.58 3.28 0.54
C ARG A 52 7.71 4.68 1.13
N ALA A 53 7.24 5.72 0.44
CA ALA A 53 7.26 7.09 0.96
C ALA A 53 6.29 7.27 2.14
N ASP A 54 5.09 6.69 2.03
CA ASP A 54 4.08 6.69 3.09
C ASP A 54 4.61 5.94 4.33
N ILE A 55 5.19 4.75 4.16
CA ILE A 55 5.85 4.01 5.25
C ILE A 55 6.95 4.83 5.92
N LYS A 56 7.82 5.51 5.16
CA LYS A 56 8.87 6.38 5.75
C LYS A 56 8.29 7.53 6.57
N SER A 57 7.18 8.09 6.13
CA SER A 57 6.48 9.15 6.85
C SER A 57 5.90 8.63 8.16
N ILE A 58 5.28 7.44 8.13
CA ILE A 58 4.77 6.75 9.32
C ILE A 58 5.93 6.42 10.27
N VAL A 59 7.04 5.88 9.78
CA VAL A 59 8.23 5.57 10.59
C VAL A 59 8.71 6.83 11.31
N THR A 60 8.85 7.95 10.60
CA THR A 60 9.27 9.22 11.23
C THR A 60 8.33 9.64 12.36
N ALA A 61 7.03 9.48 12.17
CA ALA A 61 6.03 9.76 13.19
C ALA A 61 6.09 8.76 14.36
N LEU A 62 6.34 7.48 14.11
CA LEU A 62 6.53 6.43 15.14
C LEU A 62 7.77 6.71 15.99
N GLU A 63 8.89 7.09 15.38
CA GLU A 63 10.10 7.44 16.11
C GLU A 63 9.89 8.70 16.99
N ALA A 64 9.23 9.73 16.46
CA ALA A 64 8.90 10.92 17.22
C ALA A 64 7.95 10.61 18.39
N TYR A 65 6.93 9.78 18.15
CA TYR A 65 6.04 9.29 19.21
C TYR A 65 6.81 8.54 20.29
N ALA A 66 7.73 7.65 19.90
CA ALA A 66 8.51 6.86 20.84
C ALA A 66 9.47 7.70 21.70
N VAL A 67 10.00 8.80 21.17
CA VAL A 67 10.79 9.77 21.94
C VAL A 67 9.95 10.42 23.05
N ASP A 68 8.72 10.81 22.75
CA ASP A 68 7.85 11.49 23.71
C ASP A 68 7.21 10.55 24.74
N ASN A 69 6.88 9.32 24.31
CA ASN A 69 6.09 8.38 25.11
C ASN A 69 6.93 7.21 25.66
N ASN A 70 8.21 7.14 25.31
CA ASN A 70 9.15 6.07 25.69
C ASN A 70 8.67 4.65 25.32
N ALA A 71 7.76 4.56 24.34
CA ALA A 71 7.18 3.34 23.83
C ALA A 71 6.61 3.60 22.43
N TYR A 72 6.59 2.57 21.59
CA TYR A 72 5.82 2.63 20.33
C TYR A 72 4.34 2.38 20.60
N PRO A 73 3.44 2.91 19.76
CA PRO A 73 2.02 2.66 19.90
C PRO A 73 1.66 1.17 19.84
N THR A 74 0.50 0.80 20.38
CA THR A 74 -0.01 -0.57 20.24
C THR A 74 -0.59 -0.81 18.84
N TYR A 75 -1.02 -2.03 18.51
CA TYR A 75 -1.50 -2.40 17.17
C TYR A 75 -2.97 -2.86 17.18
N HIS A 76 -3.65 -2.93 16.01
CA HIS A 76 -5.08 -3.24 15.82
C HIS A 76 -5.38 -4.52 15.00
N TYR A 77 -5.85 -5.62 15.63
CA TYR A 77 -6.65 -6.64 14.93
C TYR A 77 -7.60 -7.37 15.91
N SER A 78 -8.77 -6.78 16.22
CA SER A 78 -10.05 -7.50 16.40
C SER A 78 -11.16 -6.64 17.04
N ASN A 79 -12.40 -6.85 16.59
CA ASN A 79 -13.67 -6.46 17.23
C ASN A 79 -14.01 -4.95 17.37
N VAL A 80 -13.48 -4.05 16.55
CA VAL A 80 -13.99 -2.67 16.49
C VAL A 80 -15.25 -2.59 15.62
N PRO A 81 -16.28 -1.83 16.04
CA PRO A 81 -17.42 -1.51 15.18
C PRO A 81 -16.95 -0.81 13.90
N GLN A 82 -17.65 -1.08 12.78
CA GLN A 82 -17.42 -0.55 11.43
C GLN A 82 -17.17 0.97 11.34
N ALA A 83 -17.59 1.75 12.35
CA ALA A 83 -17.38 3.20 12.44
C ALA A 83 -15.97 3.63 12.91
N ALA A 84 -15.15 2.71 13.43
CA ALA A 84 -13.77 2.95 13.86
C ALA A 84 -12.74 2.53 12.79
N LEU A 85 -13.18 2.38 11.53
CA LEU A 85 -12.43 1.80 10.42
C LEU A 85 -11.64 2.84 9.63
N GLU A 86 -10.80 3.57 10.35
CA GLU A 86 -9.70 4.36 9.80
C GLU A 86 -8.39 3.79 10.38
N PHE A 87 -7.21 4.15 9.88
CA PHE A 87 -5.97 3.52 10.32
C PHE A 87 -5.72 3.95 11.74
N HIS A 88 -6.03 3.10 12.71
CA HIS A 88 -5.77 3.33 14.12
C HIS A 88 -4.50 2.57 14.47
N ILE A 89 -3.43 3.30 14.70
CA ILE A 89 -2.21 2.75 15.28
C ILE A 89 -2.48 2.54 16.78
N GLY A 90 -3.11 1.43 17.19
CA GLY A 90 -3.45 1.19 18.60
C GLY A 90 -4.50 0.08 18.80
N GLY A 91 -4.40 -0.67 19.90
CA GLY A 91 -5.49 -1.52 20.45
C GLY A 91 -5.61 -2.99 19.96
N THR A 92 -5.27 -3.94 20.84
CA THR A 92 -5.30 -5.42 20.75
C THR A 92 -4.05 -6.14 20.21
N VAL A 93 -3.63 -7.20 20.91
CA VAL A 93 -2.56 -8.10 20.44
C VAL A 93 -3.09 -9.05 19.34
N PRO A 94 -2.39 -9.21 18.19
CA PRO A 94 -2.86 -10.04 17.07
C PRO A 94 -3.22 -11.47 17.47
N GLY A 95 -4.42 -11.92 17.12
CA GLY A 95 -4.84 -13.34 17.29
C GLY A 95 -5.42 -13.70 18.65
N PHE A 96 -5.40 -12.80 19.63
CA PHE A 96 -5.84 -13.09 21.00
C PHE A 96 -6.88 -12.12 21.55
N GLY A 97 -7.14 -11.01 20.85
CA GLY A 97 -8.20 -10.06 21.19
C GLY A 97 -8.07 -9.42 22.57
N ILE A 98 -6.85 -9.36 23.13
CA ILE A 98 -6.58 -8.71 24.42
C ILE A 98 -6.45 -7.20 24.16
N PRO A 99 -7.43 -6.37 24.56
CA PRO A 99 -7.36 -4.92 24.33
C PRO A 99 -6.22 -4.30 25.12
N ASP A 100 -5.62 -3.26 24.56
CA ASP A 100 -4.74 -2.41 25.34
C ASP A 100 -5.60 -1.67 26.39
N PRO A 101 -5.38 -1.89 27.70
CA PRO A 101 -6.19 -1.29 28.75
C PRO A 101 -6.11 0.25 28.77
N ASN A 102 -5.10 0.83 28.10
CA ASN A 102 -4.89 2.26 28.02
C ASN A 102 -5.36 2.88 26.69
N TRP A 103 -5.91 2.07 25.77
CA TRP A 103 -6.40 2.59 24.49
C TRP A 103 -7.68 3.40 24.68
N ASN A 104 -7.66 4.62 24.16
CA ASN A 104 -8.74 5.62 24.33
C ASN A 104 -9.58 5.82 23.07
N GLY A 105 -9.45 4.96 22.06
CA GLY A 105 -10.17 5.09 20.79
C GLY A 105 -9.50 6.00 19.75
N ALA A 106 -8.47 6.76 20.13
CA ALA A 106 -7.80 7.69 19.22
C ALA A 106 -6.61 7.04 18.50
N ASN A 107 -6.26 7.56 17.32
CA ASN A 107 -4.97 7.26 16.72
C ASN A 107 -3.88 8.10 17.40
N PRO A 108 -2.90 7.49 18.09
CA PRO A 108 -1.86 8.17 18.84
C PRO A 108 -0.84 8.93 17.97
N LEU A 109 -0.79 8.67 16.66
CA LEU A 109 0.05 9.45 15.74
C LEU A 109 -0.61 10.73 15.25
N THR A 110 -1.93 10.89 15.41
CA THR A 110 -2.66 12.10 14.99
C THR A 110 -3.32 12.83 16.15
N THR A 111 -3.64 12.14 17.25
CA THR A 111 -4.43 12.64 18.36
C THR A 111 -3.93 12.08 19.71
N PRO A 112 -3.80 12.89 20.77
CA PRO A 112 -4.08 14.33 20.84
C PRO A 112 -2.94 15.21 20.28
N ILE A 113 -1.73 14.67 20.17
CA ILE A 113 -0.57 15.33 19.56
C ILE A 113 -0.37 14.72 18.17
N ALA A 114 -0.27 15.56 17.15
CA ALA A 114 -0.08 15.10 15.78
C ALA A 114 1.41 14.94 15.47
N TYR A 115 1.85 13.68 15.33
CA TYR A 115 3.16 13.29 14.80
C TYR A 115 3.14 13.15 13.28
N ILE A 116 1.96 12.95 12.70
CA ILE A 116 1.68 13.01 11.27
C ILE A 116 0.36 13.77 11.05
N SER A 117 0.24 14.52 9.96
CA SER A 117 -0.96 15.33 9.69
C SER A 117 -2.21 14.49 9.45
N SER A 118 -2.05 13.33 8.84
CA SER A 118 -3.11 12.38 8.55
C SER A 118 -2.50 11.03 8.19
N MET A 119 -3.20 9.95 8.48
CA MET A 119 -2.74 8.62 8.09
C MET A 119 -2.85 8.39 6.57
N PRO A 120 -1.78 7.92 5.91
CA PRO A 120 -1.84 7.62 4.49
C PRO A 120 -2.61 6.31 4.22
N THR A 121 -3.29 6.25 3.08
CA THR A 121 -3.99 5.06 2.59
C THR A 121 -3.05 4.22 1.73
N ASP A 122 -3.04 2.89 1.94
CA ASP A 122 -2.21 1.99 1.14
C ASP A 122 -2.71 1.97 -0.32
N PRO A 123 -1.88 2.35 -1.31
CA PRO A 123 -2.27 2.41 -2.73
C PRO A 123 -2.57 1.04 -3.35
N PHE A 124 -2.23 -0.06 -2.67
CA PHE A 124 -2.52 -1.44 -3.07
C PHE A 124 -3.77 -2.02 -2.42
N ALA A 125 -4.45 -1.25 -1.57
CA ALA A 125 -5.57 -1.75 -0.82
C ALA A 125 -6.91 -1.78 -1.59
N SER A 126 -6.86 -2.16 -2.87
CA SER A 126 -8.04 -2.16 -3.74
C SER A 126 -9.17 -3.04 -3.17
N HIS A 127 -10.38 -2.49 -3.20
CA HIS A 127 -11.60 -3.03 -2.60
C HIS A 127 -11.84 -4.50 -2.93
N LYS A 128 -11.63 -5.40 -1.96
CA LYS A 128 -12.42 -6.64 -1.93
C LYS A 128 -13.80 -6.27 -1.43
N THR A 129 -14.80 -6.34 -2.31
CA THR A 129 -16.22 -6.22 -1.93
C THR A 129 -16.51 -7.18 -0.79
N GLY A 130 -16.83 -6.65 0.39
CA GLY A 130 -17.18 -7.44 1.58
C GLY A 130 -16.11 -7.48 2.69
N LEU A 131 -14.93 -6.89 2.49
CA LEU A 131 -13.99 -6.67 3.61
C LEU A 131 -14.18 -5.27 4.22
N PRO A 132 -14.05 -5.10 5.54
CA PRO A 132 -14.27 -3.80 6.19
C PRO A 132 -13.24 -2.74 5.76
N PRO A 133 -13.55 -1.43 5.79
CA PRO A 133 -12.62 -0.36 5.45
C PRO A 133 -11.25 -0.33 6.15
N GLU A 134 -11.01 -1.01 7.29
CA GLU A 134 -9.63 -1.20 7.85
C GLU A 134 -8.70 -1.92 6.85
N VAL A 135 -9.27 -2.61 5.86
CA VAL A 135 -8.51 -3.28 4.80
C VAL A 135 -7.93 -2.28 3.80
N ARG A 136 -8.00 -0.96 4.05
CA ARG A 136 -7.49 0.10 3.15
C ARG A 136 -6.09 0.62 3.53
N GLU A 137 -5.48 0.07 4.58
CA GLU A 137 -4.39 0.74 5.30
C GLU A 137 -3.14 -0.14 5.41
N TYR A 138 -2.05 0.48 5.84
CA TYR A 138 -0.81 -0.23 6.16
C TYR A 138 -1.04 -1.10 7.39
N LEU A 139 -0.61 -2.35 7.33
CA LEU A 139 -0.51 -3.17 8.52
C LEU A 139 0.62 -2.63 9.40
N TYR A 140 0.36 -2.45 10.68
CA TYR A 140 1.39 -2.22 11.69
C TYR A 140 1.46 -3.48 12.57
N VAL A 141 2.56 -3.76 13.24
CA VAL A 141 2.59 -4.78 14.30
C VAL A 141 3.62 -4.34 15.31
N ASN A 142 3.29 -4.29 16.59
CA ASN A 142 4.23 -3.99 17.66
C ASN A 142 4.60 -5.28 18.42
N TRP A 143 5.76 -5.85 18.08
CA TRP A 143 6.27 -7.06 18.71
C TRP A 143 6.71 -6.81 20.15
N GLY A 144 7.25 -5.63 20.44
CA GLY A 144 7.69 -5.27 21.80
C GLY A 144 6.52 -5.28 22.78
N TYR A 145 5.39 -4.72 22.38
CA TYR A 145 4.16 -4.77 23.15
C TYR A 145 3.62 -6.21 23.28
N ALA A 146 3.60 -6.98 22.18
CA ALA A 146 3.10 -8.36 22.21
C ALA A 146 3.86 -9.24 23.21
N VAL A 147 5.19 -9.12 23.26
CA VAL A 147 6.04 -9.80 24.24
C VAL A 147 5.69 -9.41 25.68
N GLN A 148 5.52 -8.12 25.94
CA GLN A 148 5.27 -7.59 27.29
C GLN A 148 3.86 -7.93 27.78
N ALA A 149 2.86 -7.80 26.91
CA ALA A 149 1.46 -8.05 27.23
C ALA A 149 1.18 -9.55 27.46
N MET A 150 2.01 -10.43 26.88
CA MET A 150 1.82 -11.87 26.92
C MET A 150 3.13 -12.60 27.23
N PRO A 151 3.60 -12.59 28.49
CA PRO A 151 4.84 -13.27 28.85
C PRO A 151 4.71 -14.80 28.88
N SER A 152 3.48 -15.34 28.99
CA SER A 152 3.20 -16.77 29.16
C SER A 152 2.43 -17.40 27.99
N ASP A 153 2.28 -16.70 26.86
CA ASP A 153 1.56 -17.23 25.70
C ASP A 153 2.45 -18.22 24.92
N PRO A 154 1.89 -19.30 24.35
CA PRO A 154 2.65 -20.21 23.49
C PRO A 154 3.34 -19.54 22.29
N HIS A 155 2.86 -18.38 21.83
CA HIS A 155 3.40 -17.62 20.70
C HIS A 155 4.41 -16.54 21.12
N THR A 156 4.62 -16.32 22.42
CA THR A 156 5.64 -15.38 22.94
C THR A 156 7.03 -15.64 22.34
N PRO A 157 7.51 -16.89 22.17
CA PRO A 157 8.78 -17.16 21.49
C PRO A 157 8.82 -16.61 20.05
N THR A 158 7.70 -16.69 19.32
CA THR A 158 7.57 -16.16 17.96
C THR A 158 7.61 -14.64 17.95
N PHE A 159 6.96 -13.98 18.92
CA PHE A 159 7.03 -12.52 19.07
C PHE A 159 8.43 -12.05 19.45
N MET A 160 9.12 -12.79 20.34
CA MET A 160 10.51 -12.52 20.70
C MET A 160 11.44 -12.67 19.50
N TYR A 161 11.25 -13.72 18.70
CA TYR A 161 11.99 -13.91 17.46
C TYR A 161 11.76 -12.73 16.51
N ALA A 162 10.50 -12.35 16.29
CA ALA A 162 10.15 -11.22 15.45
C ALA A 162 10.77 -9.90 15.94
N TYR A 163 10.73 -9.66 17.26
CA TYR A 163 11.32 -8.50 17.89
C TYR A 163 12.84 -8.42 17.66
N GLN A 164 13.54 -9.55 17.85
CA GLN A 164 14.99 -9.62 17.64
C GLN A 164 15.39 -9.35 16.19
N HIS A 165 14.60 -9.87 15.25
CA HIS A 165 14.91 -9.80 13.83
C HIS A 165 14.44 -8.52 13.15
N TYR A 166 13.16 -8.16 13.30
CA TYR A 166 12.56 -6.98 12.67
C TYR A 166 12.75 -5.70 13.50
N GLY A 167 12.89 -5.84 14.81
CA GLY A 167 12.87 -4.72 15.75
C GLY A 167 11.52 -4.58 16.48
N PRO A 168 11.27 -3.45 17.14
CA PRO A 168 10.11 -3.26 18.02
C PRO A 168 8.78 -3.35 17.28
N TYR A 169 8.76 -3.02 15.99
CA TYR A 169 7.57 -3.08 15.16
C TYR A 169 7.86 -3.49 13.72
N ARG A 170 6.81 -3.78 12.96
CA ARG A 170 6.84 -3.98 11.51
C ARG A 170 5.68 -3.24 10.84
N LEU A 171 5.92 -2.72 9.65
CA LEU A 171 4.91 -2.12 8.77
C LEU A 171 4.80 -2.94 7.48
N HIS A 172 3.59 -3.14 6.97
CA HIS A 172 3.34 -3.84 5.72
C HIS A 172 2.34 -3.09 4.86
N SER A 173 2.58 -3.09 3.56
CA SER A 173 1.58 -2.83 2.53
C SER A 173 1.32 -4.13 1.78
N ARG A 174 0.09 -4.29 1.28
CA ARG A 174 -0.36 -5.47 0.49
C ARG A 174 0.45 -5.72 -0.78
N GLY A 175 1.25 -4.75 -1.20
CA GLY A 175 2.07 -4.88 -2.40
C GLY A 175 1.27 -5.12 -3.69
N PRO A 176 1.96 -5.35 -4.81
CA PRO A 176 1.32 -5.46 -6.13
C PRO A 176 0.39 -6.65 -6.34
N ASP A 177 0.52 -7.72 -5.56
CA ASP A 177 -0.31 -8.92 -5.71
C ASP A 177 -1.71 -8.76 -5.11
N GLY A 178 -1.90 -7.75 -4.25
CA GLY A 178 -3.15 -7.47 -3.57
C GLY A 178 -3.59 -8.60 -2.64
N GLN A 179 -2.68 -9.52 -2.31
CA GLN A 179 -2.93 -10.48 -1.24
C GLN A 179 -2.71 -9.79 0.10
N GLY A 180 -3.36 -10.30 1.14
CA GLY A 180 -3.38 -9.63 2.44
C GLY A 180 -1.96 -9.38 2.96
N PRO A 181 -1.77 -8.34 3.79
CA PRO A 181 -0.49 -8.15 4.44
C PRO A 181 -0.29 -9.38 5.34
N ASP A 182 0.80 -10.12 5.14
CA ASP A 182 1.14 -11.44 5.75
C ASP A 182 1.15 -12.62 4.76
N SER A 183 1.37 -12.35 3.47
CA SER A 183 1.69 -13.39 2.48
C SER A 183 2.96 -14.19 2.83
N GLY A 184 3.80 -13.70 3.74
CA GLY A 184 5.08 -14.28 4.11
C GLY A 184 6.13 -14.19 2.99
N ILE A 185 5.84 -13.46 1.92
CA ILE A 185 6.71 -13.28 0.78
C ILE A 185 7.07 -11.78 0.72
N PRO A 186 8.35 -11.41 0.80
CA PRO A 186 8.74 -10.01 0.69
C PRO A 186 8.57 -9.52 -0.75
N TYR A 187 8.29 -8.23 -0.91
CA TYR A 187 8.37 -7.56 -2.20
C TYR A 187 9.80 -7.70 -2.77
N ASP A 188 9.93 -8.50 -3.82
CA ASP A 188 11.17 -8.59 -4.57
C ASP A 188 11.22 -7.47 -5.63
N PRO A 189 12.22 -6.56 -5.59
CA PRO A 189 12.33 -5.46 -6.55
C PRO A 189 12.84 -5.91 -7.92
N THR A 190 13.44 -7.10 -8.05
CA THR A 190 14.02 -7.60 -9.31
C THR A 190 12.97 -8.14 -10.27
N ASN A 191 11.80 -8.55 -9.76
CA ASN A 191 10.64 -8.94 -10.55
C ASN A 191 9.75 -7.73 -10.97
N GLY A 192 10.17 -6.51 -10.64
CA GLY A 192 9.55 -5.27 -11.08
C GLY A 192 8.18 -5.00 -10.46
N SER A 193 7.20 -4.64 -11.29
CA SER A 193 5.82 -4.34 -10.89
C SER A 193 4.95 -5.58 -10.59
N VAL A 194 5.51 -6.78 -10.64
CA VAL A 194 4.74 -8.05 -10.63
C VAL A 194 5.09 -8.91 -9.41
N SER A 195 5.55 -8.26 -8.34
CA SER A 195 5.95 -8.97 -7.13
C SER A 195 4.76 -9.63 -6.45
N LYS A 196 4.96 -10.89 -6.04
CA LYS A 196 4.00 -11.71 -5.28
C LYS A 196 4.08 -11.50 -3.77
N GLY A 197 4.64 -10.36 -3.35
CA GLY A 197 5.04 -10.15 -1.98
C GLY A 197 4.71 -8.75 -1.49
N ASP A 198 4.56 -8.67 -0.17
CA ASP A 198 4.22 -7.47 0.57
C ASP A 198 5.40 -6.53 0.66
N ILE A 199 5.14 -5.23 0.54
CA ILE A 199 6.17 -4.21 0.83
C ILE A 199 6.23 -4.10 2.34
N THR A 200 7.37 -4.43 2.94
CA THR A 200 7.47 -4.47 4.41
C THR A 200 8.64 -3.65 4.91
N PHE A 201 8.53 -3.17 6.15
CA PHE A 201 9.58 -2.42 6.82
C PHE A 201 9.66 -2.83 8.29
N GLY A 202 10.88 -3.08 8.78
CA GLY A 202 11.18 -3.24 10.20
C GLY A 202 12.41 -2.41 10.56
N PRO A 203 12.50 -1.80 11.74
CA PRO A 203 13.66 -0.97 12.13
C PRO A 203 15.02 -1.65 11.97
N ASN A 204 15.12 -2.94 12.28
CA ASN A 204 16.38 -3.69 12.18
C ASN A 204 16.65 -4.21 10.75
N THR A 205 15.59 -4.42 9.96
CA THR A 205 15.69 -5.04 8.65
C THR A 205 15.73 -4.03 7.50
N GLY A 206 15.17 -2.84 7.69
CA GLY A 206 14.84 -1.93 6.61
C GLY A 206 13.70 -2.47 5.73
N PHE A 207 13.66 -2.01 4.48
CA PHE A 207 12.63 -2.41 3.52
C PHE A 207 12.85 -3.83 2.96
N ASP A 208 11.74 -4.53 2.75
CA ASP A 208 11.59 -5.71 1.89
C ASP A 208 12.50 -6.90 2.25
N ARG A 209 12.84 -7.03 3.53
CA ARG A 209 13.54 -8.19 4.07
C ARG A 209 12.59 -9.00 4.93
N PHE A 210 12.21 -10.17 4.43
CA PHE A 210 11.44 -11.14 5.19
C PHE A 210 12.37 -12.05 5.99
N VAL A 211 12.06 -12.17 7.27
CA VAL A 211 12.60 -13.18 8.17
C VAL A 211 11.48 -14.19 8.45
N PRO A 212 11.60 -15.44 7.95
CA PRO A 212 10.58 -16.46 8.18
C PRO A 212 10.46 -16.74 9.67
N PHE A 213 9.21 -16.82 10.15
CA PHE A 213 8.97 -17.29 11.51
C PHE A 213 9.46 -18.73 11.64
N PRO A 214 10.09 -19.09 12.77
CA PRO A 214 10.46 -20.46 13.03
C PRO A 214 9.21 -21.33 12.97
N SER A 215 9.30 -22.46 12.26
CA SER A 215 8.25 -23.48 12.32
C SER A 215 8.16 -23.97 13.76
N SER A 216 6.98 -23.79 14.38
CA SER A 216 6.62 -24.34 15.69
C SER A 216 6.82 -25.85 15.75
#